data_AF-A0A357WWW0-F1
#
_entry.id   AF-A0A357WWW0-F1
#
_cell.length_a   1.000
_cell.length_b   1.000
_cell.length_c   1.000
_cell.angle_alpha   90.00
_cell.angle_beta   90.00
_cell.angle_gamma   90.00
#
_symmetry.space_group_name_H-M   'P 1'
#
loop_
_entity.id
_entity.type
_entity.pdbx_description
1 polymer ?
#
loop_
_entity_poly.entity_id
_entity_poly.type
_entity_poly.pdbx_seq_one_letter_code
_entity_poly.pdbx_strand_id
1 'polypeptide(L)'
;FYGGEKGAYWIHKSGGLTHRDVLKKDIESVLQYSRNPEDFQRRLGALGYQFIRGDEKYQHLSVKAPDWKRPIRLSSLGYTKEVINARFEQHRKDDFFYIRMNQNPAYRPKRYPLLELERQLNWEIEHSHNAGVVLVDVIFYIILQLLLLIKDQNAQQQKCQPLSPSIRLEFVKLNQLQKEYTLLADNDIHSAQELFSFADNLSGQIKALEMERQGYRNQIRRCHSPEREIGLKDKCKDLSAKIKPLRDKLRITKSVIQRYLKLQQLLKTEHQMEKDARNKERERGR
;
A
#
# COMPACT_ATOMS: atom_id res chain seq x y z
N PHE A 1 2.82 12.48 -3.88
CA PHE A 1 3.96 13.37 -4.20
C PHE A 1 5.18 12.81 -3.50
N TYR A 2 6.10 12.16 -4.21
CA TYR A 2 7.33 11.61 -3.62
C TYR A 2 8.50 11.92 -4.56
N GLY A 3 9.31 12.92 -4.23
CA GLY A 3 10.39 13.35 -5.11
C GLY A 3 11.20 14.51 -4.53
N GLY A 4 11.97 14.24 -3.48
CA GLY A 4 12.97 15.14 -2.93
C GLY A 4 13.41 14.72 -1.53
N GLU A 5 14.72 14.80 -1.23
CA GLU A 5 15.34 14.48 0.07
C GLU A 5 14.65 15.21 1.25
N LYS A 6 14.10 16.41 1.01
CA LYS A 6 13.39 17.21 2.04
C LYS A 6 12.13 16.55 2.60
N GLY A 7 11.48 15.66 1.85
CA GLY A 7 10.29 14.92 2.33
C GLY A 7 10.62 13.56 2.95
N ALA A 8 11.79 12.98 2.62
CA ALA A 8 12.17 11.65 3.05
C ALA A 8 12.32 11.56 4.58
N TYR A 9 12.91 12.58 5.21
CA TYR A 9 13.08 12.64 6.66
C TYR A 9 11.77 12.45 7.43
N TRP A 10 10.71 13.18 7.05
CA TRP A 10 9.41 13.09 7.72
C TRP A 10 8.70 11.76 7.45
N ILE A 11 8.91 11.17 6.27
CA ILE A 11 8.40 9.85 5.92
C ILE A 11 9.04 8.80 6.84
N HIS A 12 10.37 8.81 6.98
CA HIS A 12 11.06 7.89 7.88
C HIS A 12 10.70 8.10 9.34
N LYS A 13 10.57 9.36 9.78
CA LYS A 13 10.16 9.68 11.16
C LYS A 13 8.76 9.17 11.50
N SER A 14 7.88 9.03 10.51
CA SER A 14 6.55 8.43 10.66
C SER A 14 6.53 6.91 10.41
N GLY A 15 7.69 6.27 10.27
CA GLY A 15 7.82 4.84 9.98
C GLY A 15 7.53 4.45 8.52
N GLY A 16 7.35 5.44 7.64
CA GLY A 16 7.10 5.30 6.22
C GLY A 16 8.31 4.78 5.42
N LEU A 17 8.01 4.24 4.23
CA LEU A 17 9.01 3.97 3.20
C LEU A 17 8.80 4.93 2.02
N THR A 18 9.89 5.27 1.35
CA THR A 18 9.88 5.99 0.07
C THR A 18 10.03 5.02 -1.10
N HIS A 19 9.77 5.50 -2.31
CA HIS A 19 10.05 4.74 -3.53
C HIS A 19 11.52 4.29 -3.62
N ARG A 20 12.44 5.09 -3.08
CA ARG A 20 13.88 4.81 -3.07
C ARG A 20 14.21 3.64 -2.13
N ASP A 21 13.53 3.55 -1.00
CA ASP A 21 13.78 2.49 0.00
C ASP A 21 13.27 1.13 -0.49
N VAL A 22 12.07 1.09 -1.06
CA VAL A 22 11.53 -0.13 -1.66
C VAL A 22 12.43 -0.59 -2.81
N LEU A 23 12.82 0.32 -3.70
CA LEU A 23 13.73 -0.01 -4.79
C LEU A 23 15.10 -0.48 -4.29
N LYS A 24 15.66 0.13 -3.25
CA LYS A 24 16.94 -0.30 -2.67
C LYS A 24 16.85 -1.75 -2.14
N LYS A 25 15.80 -2.06 -1.38
CA LYS A 25 15.56 -3.42 -0.88
C LYS A 25 15.39 -4.43 -2.03
N ASP A 26 14.64 -4.06 -3.06
CA ASP A 26 14.41 -4.90 -4.22
C ASP A 26 15.69 -5.12 -5.06
N ILE A 27 16.52 -4.09 -5.21
CA ILE A 27 17.85 -4.21 -5.83
C ILE A 27 18.72 -5.18 -5.04
N GLU A 28 18.81 -5.05 -3.71
CA GLU A 28 19.63 -5.93 -2.88
C GLU A 28 19.17 -7.38 -2.99
N SER A 29 17.86 -7.61 -2.88
CA SER A 29 17.24 -8.92 -3.01
C SER A 29 17.50 -9.57 -4.37
N VAL A 30 17.37 -8.81 -5.46
CA VAL A 30 17.60 -9.32 -6.81
C VAL A 30 19.08 -9.50 -7.11
N LEU A 31 19.90 -8.53 -6.73
CA LEU A 31 21.33 -8.51 -7.03
C LEU A 31 22.03 -9.71 -6.40
N GLN A 32 21.61 -10.13 -5.19
CA GLN A 32 22.11 -11.32 -4.49
C GLN A 32 22.10 -12.62 -5.33
N TYR A 33 21.18 -12.74 -6.30
CA TYR A 33 21.02 -13.95 -7.12
C TYR A 33 21.24 -13.69 -8.62
N SER A 34 21.70 -12.48 -8.97
CA SER A 34 21.91 -12.08 -10.36
C SER A 34 23.35 -12.38 -10.79
N ARG A 35 23.49 -13.02 -11.96
CA ARG A 35 24.80 -13.42 -12.50
C ARG A 35 25.39 -12.46 -13.53
N ASN A 36 24.54 -11.67 -14.18
CA ASN A 36 24.90 -10.78 -15.27
C ASN A 36 23.85 -9.65 -15.40
N PRO A 37 24.11 -8.61 -16.22
CA PRO A 37 23.19 -7.51 -16.40
C PRO A 37 21.79 -7.94 -16.88
N GLU A 38 21.69 -8.90 -17.79
CA GLU A 38 20.40 -9.36 -18.33
C GLU A 38 19.56 -10.05 -17.26
N ASP A 39 20.18 -10.88 -16.42
CA ASP A 39 19.49 -11.55 -15.33
C ASP A 39 19.03 -10.55 -14.26
N PHE A 40 19.87 -9.57 -13.94
CA PHE A 40 19.51 -8.48 -13.03
C PHE A 40 18.31 -7.68 -13.55
N GLN A 41 18.33 -7.29 -14.84
CA GLN A 41 17.22 -6.58 -15.46
C GLN A 41 15.94 -7.41 -15.49
N ARG A 42 16.04 -8.69 -15.85
CA ARG A 42 14.90 -9.62 -15.88
C ARG A 42 14.27 -9.80 -14.51
N ARG A 43 15.07 -9.98 -13.46
CA ARG A 43 14.60 -10.18 -12.09
C ARG A 43 13.95 -8.91 -11.52
N LEU A 44 14.54 -7.73 -11.73
CA LEU A 44 13.89 -6.47 -11.37
C LEU A 44 12.62 -6.21 -12.20
N GLY A 45 12.64 -6.59 -13.47
CA GLY A 45 11.48 -6.56 -14.36
C GLY A 45 10.30 -7.35 -13.81
N ALA A 46 10.56 -8.54 -13.28
CA ALA A 46 9.54 -9.37 -12.68
C ALA A 46 8.97 -8.80 -11.37
N LEU A 47 9.71 -7.94 -10.67
CA LEU A 47 9.22 -7.17 -9.50
C LEU A 47 8.40 -5.93 -9.88
N GLY A 48 8.15 -5.71 -11.18
CA GLY A 48 7.33 -4.61 -11.70
C GLY A 48 8.12 -3.35 -12.10
N TYR A 49 9.45 -3.43 -12.20
CA TYR A 49 10.27 -2.30 -12.65
C TYR A 49 10.53 -2.30 -14.15
N GLN A 50 10.56 -1.12 -14.75
CA GLN A 50 10.94 -0.93 -16.15
C GLN A 50 12.24 -0.14 -16.22
N PHE A 51 13.22 -0.64 -16.98
CA PHE A 51 14.45 0.09 -17.26
C PHE A 51 14.17 1.14 -18.32
N ILE A 52 14.29 2.42 -17.94
CA ILE A 52 14.17 3.56 -18.88
C ILE A 52 15.53 3.81 -19.56
N ARG A 53 16.61 3.51 -18.85
CA ARG A 53 17.99 3.54 -19.36
C ARG A 53 18.66 2.27 -18.89
N GLY A 54 18.57 1.21 -19.69
CA GLY A 54 19.06 -0.15 -19.36
C GLY A 54 20.18 -0.66 -20.26
N ASP A 55 20.32 -0.10 -21.46
CA ASP A 55 21.31 -0.53 -22.44
C ASP A 55 22.75 -0.23 -22.00
N GLU A 56 23.71 -1.00 -22.51
CA GLU A 56 25.14 -0.84 -22.22
C GLU A 56 25.67 0.58 -22.47
N LYS A 57 25.06 1.29 -23.44
CA LYS A 57 25.39 2.67 -23.84
C LYS A 57 25.15 3.70 -22.73
N TYR A 58 24.35 3.39 -21.71
CA TYR A 58 24.06 4.33 -20.63
C TYR A 58 24.97 4.07 -19.42
N GLN A 59 25.75 5.09 -19.04
CA GLN A 59 26.56 5.06 -17.82
C GLN A 59 25.71 5.01 -16.53
N HIS A 60 24.47 5.51 -16.60
CA HIS A 60 23.60 5.67 -15.44
C HIS A 60 22.27 4.92 -15.63
N LEU A 61 22.25 3.70 -15.12
CA LEU A 61 21.05 2.86 -15.10
C LEU A 61 19.91 3.57 -14.36
N SER A 62 18.72 3.57 -14.96
CA SER A 62 17.53 4.20 -14.37
C SER A 62 16.29 3.33 -14.56
N VAL A 63 15.53 3.19 -13.48
CA VAL A 63 14.32 2.35 -13.45
C VAL A 63 13.10 3.15 -13.02
N LYS A 64 11.92 2.67 -13.42
CA LYS A 64 10.63 3.29 -13.12
C LYS A 64 9.56 2.21 -12.93
N ALA A 65 8.72 2.33 -11.92
CA ALA A 65 7.48 1.54 -11.83
C ALA A 65 6.35 2.25 -12.60
N PRO A 66 5.33 1.54 -13.11
CA PRO A 66 4.30 2.11 -13.99
C PRO A 66 3.64 3.39 -13.45
N ASP A 67 3.32 3.40 -12.16
CA ASP A 67 2.60 4.47 -11.46
C ASP A 67 3.53 5.56 -10.87
N TRP A 68 4.85 5.44 -11.06
CA TRP A 68 5.80 6.44 -10.58
C TRP A 68 5.87 7.64 -11.51
N LYS A 69 5.90 8.85 -10.95
CA LYS A 69 6.00 10.07 -11.77
C LYS A 69 7.36 10.23 -12.47
N ARG A 70 8.45 9.80 -11.82
CA ARG A 70 9.83 9.99 -12.32
C ARG A 70 10.63 8.69 -12.19
N PRO A 71 11.55 8.41 -13.14
CA PRO A 71 12.51 7.33 -12.98
C PRO A 71 13.50 7.65 -11.86
N ILE A 72 14.04 6.61 -11.23
CA ILE A 72 15.08 6.69 -10.21
C ILE A 72 16.38 6.14 -10.81
N ARG A 73 17.45 6.93 -10.72
CA ARG A 73 18.79 6.51 -11.14
C ARG A 73 19.40 5.60 -10.08
N LEU A 74 19.90 4.43 -10.47
CA LEU A 74 20.46 3.46 -9.54
C LEU A 74 21.72 3.98 -8.81
N SER A 75 22.57 4.74 -9.50
CA SER A 75 23.76 5.35 -8.89
C SER A 75 23.42 6.33 -7.76
N SER A 76 22.25 6.97 -7.81
CA SER A 76 21.79 7.86 -6.73
C SER A 76 21.34 7.10 -5.47
N LEU A 77 21.35 5.77 -5.50
CA LEU A 77 21.13 4.87 -4.37
C LEU A 77 22.42 4.14 -3.95
N GLY A 78 23.56 4.44 -4.57
CA GLY A 78 24.84 3.75 -4.37
C GLY A 78 25.09 2.57 -5.32
N TYR A 79 24.15 2.28 -6.23
CA TYR A 79 24.27 1.18 -7.19
C TYR A 79 24.73 1.70 -8.55
N THR A 80 26.01 2.07 -8.64
CA THR A 80 26.63 2.41 -9.94
C THR A 80 26.84 1.15 -10.78
N LYS A 81 27.13 1.33 -12.08
CA LYS A 81 27.39 0.21 -13.00
C LYS A 81 28.59 -0.61 -12.52
N GLU A 82 29.61 0.07 -12.00
CA GLU A 82 30.84 -0.53 -11.47
C GLU A 82 30.54 -1.37 -10.22
N VAL A 83 29.74 -0.85 -9.28
CA VAL A 83 29.33 -1.57 -8.07
C VAL A 83 28.52 -2.83 -8.42
N ILE A 84 27.57 -2.71 -9.34
CA ILE A 84 26.75 -3.84 -9.80
C ILE A 84 27.62 -4.89 -10.52
N ASN A 85 28.49 -4.47 -11.43
CA ASN A 85 29.37 -5.38 -12.16
C ASN A 85 30.38 -6.08 -11.25
N ALA A 86 30.96 -5.36 -10.28
CA ALA A 86 31.84 -5.96 -9.28
C ALA A 86 31.13 -7.08 -8.50
N ARG A 87 29.83 -6.94 -8.22
CA ARG A 87 29.03 -7.99 -7.60
C ARG A 87 28.84 -9.21 -8.51
N PHE A 88 28.66 -9.00 -9.82
CA PHE A 88 28.63 -10.11 -10.78
C PHE A 88 29.98 -10.84 -10.85
N GLU A 89 31.10 -10.12 -10.83
CA GLU A 89 32.42 -10.75 -10.80
C GLU A 89 32.65 -11.56 -9.51
N GLN A 90 32.18 -11.06 -8.36
CA GLN A 90 32.22 -11.82 -7.11
C GLN A 90 31.42 -13.12 -7.24
N HIS A 91 30.24 -13.08 -7.84
CA HIS A 91 29.41 -14.27 -8.07
C HIS A 91 30.05 -15.26 -9.06
N ARG A 92 30.80 -14.79 -10.05
CA ARG A 92 31.54 -15.66 -10.98
C ARG A 92 32.71 -16.39 -10.32
N LYS A 93 33.29 -15.80 -9.28
CA LYS A 93 34.39 -16.40 -8.49
C LYS A 93 33.90 -17.32 -7.38
N ASP A 94 32.61 -17.25 -7.02
CA ASP A 94 32.00 -18.13 -6.01
C ASP A 94 31.55 -19.43 -6.71
N ASP A 95 32.33 -20.49 -6.52
CA ASP A 95 32.08 -21.81 -7.09
C ASP A 95 30.70 -22.37 -6.74
N PHE A 96 30.10 -21.95 -5.61
CA PHE A 96 28.79 -22.43 -5.16
C PHE A 96 27.64 -21.49 -5.51
N PHE A 97 27.91 -20.37 -6.19
CA PHE A 97 26.89 -19.38 -6.53
C PHE A 97 25.75 -19.98 -7.38
N TYR A 98 26.06 -20.91 -8.29
CA TYR A 98 25.05 -21.55 -9.13
C TYR A 98 24.00 -22.32 -8.30
N ILE A 99 24.39 -22.93 -7.17
CA ILE A 99 23.46 -23.63 -6.26
C ILE A 99 22.49 -22.62 -5.65
N ARG A 100 23.03 -21.52 -5.11
CA ARG A 100 22.23 -20.44 -4.49
C ARG A 100 21.28 -19.79 -5.49
N MET A 101 21.76 -19.56 -6.72
CA MET A 101 20.98 -19.03 -7.83
C MET A 101 19.87 -20.00 -8.24
N ASN A 102 20.13 -21.31 -8.31
CA ASN A 102 19.14 -22.32 -8.69
C ASN A 102 18.07 -22.54 -7.62
N GLN A 103 18.41 -22.35 -6.34
CA GLN A 103 17.43 -22.30 -5.25
C GLN A 103 16.53 -21.06 -5.33
N ASN A 104 16.98 -20.00 -6.01
CA ASN A 104 16.26 -18.73 -6.18
C ASN A 104 16.17 -18.35 -7.67
N PRO A 105 15.50 -19.17 -8.49
CA PRO A 105 15.45 -18.93 -9.93
C PRO A 105 14.74 -17.59 -10.20
N ALA A 106 15.04 -16.98 -11.35
CA ALA A 106 14.32 -15.78 -11.75
C ALA A 106 12.81 -16.04 -11.79
N TYR A 107 12.05 -15.06 -11.31
CA TYR A 107 10.59 -15.16 -11.17
C TYR A 107 9.93 -15.62 -12.47
N ARG A 108 9.26 -16.76 -12.36
CA ARG A 108 8.38 -17.33 -13.38
C ARG A 108 7.07 -17.65 -12.65
N PRO A 109 6.14 -16.68 -12.61
CA PRO A 109 4.88 -16.85 -11.90
C PRO A 109 4.10 -18.01 -12.50
N LYS A 110 3.40 -18.76 -11.66
CA LYS A 110 2.37 -19.74 -12.05
C LYS A 110 1.01 -19.44 -11.44
N ARG A 111 1.00 -18.62 -10.39
CA ARG A 111 -0.18 -18.15 -9.68
C ARG A 111 -0.28 -16.65 -9.79
N TYR A 112 -1.52 -16.17 -9.89
CA TYR A 112 -1.84 -14.76 -10.11
C TYR A 112 -2.85 -14.35 -9.04
N PRO A 113 -2.36 -13.98 -7.84
CA PRO A 113 -3.23 -13.83 -6.67
C PRO A 113 -4.38 -12.84 -6.87
N LEU A 114 -4.15 -11.72 -7.54
CA LEU A 114 -5.21 -10.74 -7.77
C LEU A 114 -6.28 -11.29 -8.72
N LEU A 115 -5.89 -11.94 -9.82
CA LEU A 115 -6.82 -12.59 -10.76
C LEU A 115 -7.58 -13.76 -10.10
N GLU A 116 -6.93 -14.49 -9.19
CA GLU A 116 -7.55 -15.56 -8.42
C GLU A 116 -8.61 -15.01 -7.44
N LEU A 117 -8.29 -13.92 -6.72
CA LEU A 117 -9.21 -13.23 -5.83
C LEU A 117 -10.40 -12.62 -6.59
N GLU A 118 -10.16 -12.00 -7.74
CA GLU A 118 -11.18 -11.43 -8.62
C GLU A 118 -12.23 -12.50 -8.98
N ARG A 119 -11.77 -13.69 -9.39
CA ARG A 119 -12.64 -14.84 -9.69
C ARG A 119 -13.38 -15.37 -8.46
N GLN A 120 -12.73 -15.42 -7.30
CA GLN A 120 -13.36 -15.90 -6.05
C GLN A 120 -14.47 -14.97 -5.58
N LEU A 121 -14.30 -13.67 -5.78
CA LEU A 121 -15.24 -12.64 -5.34
C LEU A 121 -16.34 -12.36 -6.37
N ASN A 122 -16.28 -12.97 -7.57
CA ASN A 122 -17.16 -12.64 -8.70
C ASN A 122 -17.25 -11.12 -8.95
N TRP A 123 -16.14 -10.42 -8.77
CA TRP A 123 -16.07 -8.96 -8.86
C TRP A 123 -15.00 -8.59 -9.87
N GLU A 124 -15.29 -7.68 -10.80
CA GLU A 124 -14.34 -7.31 -11.85
C GLU A 124 -13.71 -5.93 -11.60
N ILE A 125 -12.38 -5.89 -11.54
CA ILE A 125 -11.61 -4.66 -11.32
C ILE A 125 -11.84 -3.67 -12.45
N GLU A 126 -12.10 -4.16 -13.66
CA GLU A 126 -12.35 -3.32 -14.84
C GLU A 126 -13.63 -2.50 -14.68
N HIS A 127 -14.68 -3.06 -14.05
CA HIS A 127 -15.94 -2.36 -13.77
C HIS A 127 -15.89 -1.45 -12.54
N SER A 128 -14.77 -1.39 -11.82
CA SER A 128 -14.60 -0.60 -10.61
C SER A 128 -14.80 0.91 -10.78
N HIS A 129 -14.87 1.45 -12.01
CA HIS A 129 -15.09 2.88 -12.25
C HIS A 129 -16.57 3.29 -12.32
N ASN A 130 -17.50 2.34 -12.35
CA ASN A 130 -18.92 2.64 -12.31
C ASN A 130 -19.31 3.08 -10.90
N ALA A 131 -19.73 4.35 -10.75
CA ALA A 131 -20.04 4.96 -9.46
C ALA A 131 -21.10 4.19 -8.64
N GLY A 132 -22.00 3.44 -9.30
CA GLY A 132 -22.98 2.56 -8.65
C GLY A 132 -22.45 1.18 -8.21
N VAL A 133 -21.19 0.83 -8.52
CA VAL A 133 -20.60 -0.50 -8.31
C VAL A 133 -19.24 -0.41 -7.57
N VAL A 134 -18.84 0.77 -7.09
CA VAL A 134 -17.60 0.92 -6.33
C VAL A 134 -17.79 0.34 -4.93
N LEU A 135 -17.45 -0.94 -4.80
CA LEU A 135 -17.37 -1.66 -3.52
C LEU A 135 -16.06 -1.30 -2.82
N VAL A 136 -16.13 -0.33 -1.91
CA VAL A 136 -14.99 0.18 -1.14
C VAL A 136 -14.43 -0.89 -0.23
N ASP A 137 -15.30 -1.63 0.45
CA ASP A 137 -14.92 -2.76 1.31
C ASP A 137 -14.14 -3.83 0.54
N VAL A 138 -14.58 -4.19 -0.67
CA VAL A 138 -13.90 -5.15 -1.54
C VAL A 138 -12.52 -4.66 -1.95
N ILE A 139 -12.37 -3.37 -2.29
CA ILE A 139 -11.05 -2.77 -2.59
C ILE A 139 -10.10 -2.93 -1.41
N PHE A 140 -10.56 -2.60 -0.19
CA PHE A 140 -9.75 -2.74 1.02
C PHE A 140 -9.44 -4.19 1.34
N TYR A 141 -10.41 -5.09 1.18
CA TYR A 141 -10.23 -6.52 1.37
C TYR A 141 -9.15 -7.08 0.45
N ILE A 142 -9.25 -6.82 -0.86
CA ILE A 142 -8.27 -7.30 -1.85
C ILE A 142 -6.87 -6.77 -1.52
N ILE A 143 -6.73 -5.47 -1.24
CA ILE A 143 -5.43 -4.89 -0.86
C ILE A 143 -4.86 -5.58 0.39
N LEU A 144 -5.68 -5.84 1.41
CA LEU A 144 -5.24 -6.55 2.61
C LEU A 144 -4.79 -7.97 2.30
N GLN A 145 -5.54 -8.72 1.49
CA GLN A 145 -5.15 -10.07 1.06
C GLN A 145 -3.81 -10.04 0.32
N LEU A 146 -3.62 -9.11 -0.63
CA LEU A 146 -2.35 -8.95 -1.34
C LEU A 146 -1.20 -8.62 -0.37
N LEU A 147 -1.39 -7.71 0.58
CA LEU A 147 -0.36 -7.37 1.55
C LEU A 147 -0.02 -8.53 2.51
N LEU A 148 -0.99 -9.38 2.84
CA LEU A 148 -0.75 -10.56 3.66
C LEU A 148 0.08 -11.61 2.92
N LEU A 149 0.00 -11.69 1.58
CA LEU A 149 0.88 -12.55 0.77
C LEU A 149 2.36 -12.19 0.91
N ILE A 150 2.69 -10.93 1.23
CA ILE A 150 4.09 -10.52 1.51
C ILE A 150 4.62 -11.24 2.75
N LYS A 151 3.77 -11.49 3.75
CA LYS A 151 4.14 -12.20 4.98
C LYS A 151 4.14 -13.72 4.80
N ASP A 152 3.40 -14.22 3.82
CA ASP A 152 3.33 -15.66 3.56
C ASP A 152 4.61 -16.15 2.90
N GLN A 153 5.45 -16.83 3.69
CA GLN A 153 6.68 -17.45 3.19
C GLN A 153 6.41 -18.49 2.10
N ASN A 154 5.20 -19.05 2.07
CA ASN A 154 4.80 -20.01 1.04
C ASN A 154 4.48 -19.33 -0.30
N ALA A 155 4.21 -18.02 -0.35
CA ALA A 155 3.91 -17.32 -1.60
C ALA A 155 5.08 -17.40 -2.60
N GLN A 156 6.32 -17.36 -2.11
CA GLN A 156 7.51 -17.56 -2.93
C GLN A 156 7.61 -19.01 -3.44
N GLN A 157 7.31 -20.00 -2.58
CA GLN A 157 7.33 -21.42 -2.95
C GLN A 157 6.24 -21.75 -3.98
N GLN A 158 5.08 -21.10 -3.86
CA GLN A 158 3.93 -21.27 -4.74
C GLN A 158 4.08 -20.53 -6.08
N LYS A 159 5.20 -19.81 -6.30
CA LYS A 159 5.47 -19.05 -7.53
C LYS A 159 4.34 -18.07 -7.86
N CYS A 160 3.87 -17.36 -6.84
CA CYS A 160 2.95 -16.24 -7.05
C CYS A 160 3.65 -15.11 -7.81
N GLN A 161 2.91 -14.41 -8.67
CA GLN A 161 3.38 -13.16 -9.25
C GLN A 161 3.80 -12.20 -8.14
N PRO A 162 5.04 -11.68 -8.16
CA PRO A 162 5.45 -10.67 -7.20
C PRO A 162 4.56 -9.45 -7.33
N LEU A 163 4.15 -8.88 -6.20
CA LEU A 163 3.32 -7.67 -6.17
C LEU A 163 4.05 -6.50 -6.83
N SER A 164 3.36 -5.44 -7.24
CA SER A 164 4.02 -4.23 -7.77
C SER A 164 4.80 -3.48 -6.67
N PRO A 165 5.78 -2.63 -7.03
CA PRO A 165 6.52 -1.81 -6.07
C PRO A 165 5.61 -0.93 -5.20
N SER A 166 4.49 -0.50 -5.75
CA SER A 166 3.57 0.41 -5.08
C SER A 166 2.62 -0.30 -4.13
N ILE A 167 2.21 -1.54 -4.42
CA ILE A 167 1.55 -2.39 -3.42
C ILE A 167 2.53 -2.72 -2.28
N ARG A 168 3.78 -3.10 -2.59
CA ARG A 168 4.82 -3.34 -1.56
C ARG A 168 5.02 -2.13 -0.64
N LEU A 169 4.94 -0.91 -1.18
CA LEU A 169 5.04 0.32 -0.41
C LEU A 169 3.91 0.49 0.62
N GLU A 170 2.68 0.06 0.28
CA GLU A 170 1.53 0.16 1.19
C GLU A 170 1.61 -0.83 2.36
N PHE A 171 2.53 -1.81 2.32
CA PHE A 171 2.73 -2.75 3.44
C PHE A 171 3.01 -2.05 4.78
N VAL A 172 3.68 -0.90 4.75
CA VAL A 172 3.95 -0.10 5.96
C VAL A 172 2.65 0.33 6.66
N LYS A 173 1.58 0.51 5.89
CA LYS A 173 0.27 0.93 6.41
C LYS A 173 -0.66 -0.25 6.67
N LEU A 174 -0.17 -1.49 6.69
CA LEU A 174 -0.99 -2.68 6.90
C LEU A 174 -1.92 -2.54 8.13
N ASN A 175 -1.38 -2.13 9.28
CA ASN A 175 -2.17 -1.95 10.50
C ASN A 175 -3.25 -0.86 10.36
N GLN A 176 -2.99 0.17 9.54
CA GLN A 176 -3.94 1.24 9.29
C GLN A 176 -5.06 0.77 8.34
N LEU A 177 -4.70 0.05 7.28
CA LEU A 177 -5.64 -0.57 6.34
C LEU A 177 -6.53 -1.60 7.04
N GLN A 178 -5.99 -2.36 8.00
CA GLN A 178 -6.76 -3.29 8.83
C GLN A 178 -7.82 -2.55 9.64
N LYS A 179 -7.44 -1.47 10.36
CA LYS A 179 -8.40 -0.65 11.12
C LYS A 179 -9.49 -0.04 10.24
N GLU A 180 -9.10 0.40 9.05
CA GLU A 180 -10.04 0.95 8.06
C GLU A 180 -11.04 -0.10 7.58
N TYR A 181 -10.54 -1.28 7.21
CA TYR A 181 -11.39 -2.39 6.80
C TYR A 181 -12.30 -2.88 7.92
N THR A 182 -11.79 -3.02 9.15
CA THR A 182 -12.62 -3.37 10.32
C THR A 182 -13.73 -2.35 10.54
N LEU A 183 -13.47 -1.04 10.36
CA LEU A 183 -14.53 -0.04 10.46
C LEU A 183 -15.60 -0.24 9.37
N LEU A 184 -15.20 -0.56 8.14
CA LEU A 184 -16.16 -0.83 7.06
C LEU A 184 -17.02 -2.06 7.38
N ALA A 185 -16.38 -3.16 7.78
CA ALA A 185 -17.05 -4.42 8.11
C ALA A 185 -17.98 -4.29 9.33
N ASP A 186 -17.52 -3.66 10.42
CA ASP A 186 -18.31 -3.52 11.66
C ASP A 186 -19.56 -2.64 11.48
N ASN A 187 -19.60 -1.80 10.44
CA ASN A 187 -20.72 -0.88 10.17
C ASN A 187 -21.43 -1.22 8.85
N ASP A 188 -21.15 -2.38 8.24
CA ASP A 188 -21.78 -2.87 7.01
C ASP A 188 -21.73 -1.85 5.85
N ILE A 189 -20.55 -1.22 5.68
CA ILE A 189 -20.33 -0.19 4.66
C ILE A 189 -19.62 -0.82 3.45
N HIS A 190 -20.35 -0.96 2.36
CA HIS A 190 -19.86 -1.50 1.10
C HIS A 190 -19.57 -0.42 0.07
N SER A 191 -20.47 0.55 -0.09
CA SER A 191 -20.37 1.52 -1.18
C SER A 191 -19.73 2.85 -0.77
N ALA A 192 -19.23 3.60 -1.76
CA ALA A 192 -18.76 4.96 -1.53
C ALA A 192 -19.88 5.86 -1.00
N GLN A 193 -21.12 5.68 -1.48
CA GLN A 193 -22.28 6.44 -1.02
C GLN A 193 -22.58 6.18 0.46
N GLU A 194 -22.64 4.91 0.88
CA GLU A 194 -22.80 4.54 2.30
C GLU A 194 -21.69 5.15 3.16
N LEU A 195 -20.44 5.10 2.67
CA LEU A 195 -19.30 5.67 3.38
C LEU A 195 -19.45 7.19 3.62
N PHE A 196 -19.89 7.95 2.61
CA PHE A 196 -20.14 9.38 2.74
C PHE A 196 -21.33 9.66 3.66
N SER A 197 -22.44 8.94 3.50
CA SER A 197 -23.61 9.08 4.37
C SER A 197 -23.29 8.75 5.83
N PHE A 198 -22.46 7.73 6.07
CA PHE A 198 -21.97 7.38 7.40
C PHE A 198 -21.11 8.49 8.01
N ALA A 199 -20.22 9.10 7.21
CA ALA A 199 -19.40 10.23 7.66
C ALA A 199 -20.26 11.45 8.04
N ASP A 200 -21.28 11.76 7.24
CA ASP A 200 -22.21 12.87 7.50
C ASP A 200 -23.05 12.63 8.75
N ASN A 201 -23.53 11.39 8.95
CA ASN A 201 -24.25 11.00 10.16
C ASN A 201 -23.37 11.18 11.42
N LEU A 202 -22.14 10.65 11.41
CA LEU A 202 -21.20 10.83 12.53
C LEU A 202 -20.92 12.31 12.81
N SER A 203 -20.72 13.11 11.76
CA SER A 203 -20.52 14.55 11.87
C SER A 203 -21.72 15.25 12.52
N GLY A 204 -22.94 14.87 12.13
CA GLY A 204 -24.19 15.36 12.73
C GLY A 204 -24.32 15.01 14.22
N GLN A 205 -24.08 13.74 14.58
CA GLN A 205 -24.12 13.30 15.98
C GLN A 205 -23.10 14.04 16.86
N ILE A 206 -21.87 14.21 16.37
CA ILE A 206 -20.82 14.94 17.07
C ILE A 206 -21.25 16.39 17.31
N LYS A 207 -21.77 17.06 16.27
CA LYS A 207 -22.24 18.45 16.40
C LYS A 207 -23.37 18.58 17.42
N ALA A 208 -24.34 17.67 17.42
CA ALA A 208 -25.45 17.69 18.38
C ALA A 208 -24.94 17.57 19.84
N LEU A 209 -24.07 16.60 20.10
CA LEU A 209 -23.47 16.41 21.44
C LEU A 209 -22.56 17.57 21.84
N GLU A 210 -21.85 18.18 20.89
CA GLU A 210 -21.02 19.36 21.14
C GLU A 210 -21.87 20.59 21.50
N MET A 211 -23.02 20.78 20.84
CA MET A 211 -23.97 21.83 21.18
C MET A 211 -24.56 21.62 22.59
N GLU A 212 -24.95 20.39 22.93
CA GLU A 212 -25.46 20.07 24.27
C GLU A 212 -24.41 20.34 25.36
N ARG A 213 -23.16 19.87 25.14
CA ARG A 213 -22.04 20.12 26.04
C ARG A 213 -21.75 21.61 26.18
N GLN A 214 -21.86 22.37 25.08
CA GLN A 214 -21.69 23.82 25.13
C GLN A 214 -22.82 24.50 25.93
N GLY A 215 -24.05 23.99 25.84
CA GLY A 215 -25.17 24.39 26.68
C GLY A 215 -24.86 24.25 28.17
N TYR A 216 -24.37 23.09 28.61
CA TYR A 216 -23.95 22.89 30.01
C TYR A 216 -22.78 23.79 30.42
N ARG A 217 -21.79 24.01 29.54
CA ARG A 217 -20.69 24.96 29.82
C ARG A 217 -21.17 26.39 30.00
N ASN A 218 -22.15 26.82 29.22
CA ASN A 218 -22.74 28.14 29.37
C ASN A 218 -23.51 28.26 30.70
N GLN A 219 -24.18 27.19 31.15
CA GLN A 219 -24.84 27.15 32.46
C GLN A 219 -23.83 27.19 33.61
N ILE A 220 -22.70 26.47 33.51
CA ILE A 220 -21.61 26.50 34.49
C ILE A 220 -21.10 27.93 34.70
N ARG A 221 -20.87 28.69 33.61
CA ARG A 221 -20.40 30.09 33.69
C ARG A 221 -21.37 31.03 34.42
N ARG A 222 -22.65 30.67 34.53
CA ARG A 222 -23.71 31.46 35.18
C ARG A 222 -24.14 30.86 36.51
N CYS A 223 -23.48 29.79 36.98
CA CYS A 223 -23.87 29.08 38.19
C CYS A 223 -23.14 29.68 39.41
N HIS A 224 -23.88 29.90 40.50
CA HIS A 224 -23.34 30.39 41.77
C HIS A 224 -23.36 29.34 42.89
N SER A 225 -23.87 28.12 42.61
CA SER A 225 -23.95 27.02 43.57
C SER A 225 -22.90 25.95 43.25
N PRO A 226 -22.03 25.57 44.22
CA PRO A 226 -20.96 24.58 44.02
C PRO A 226 -21.48 23.19 43.62
N GLU A 227 -22.55 22.71 44.27
CA GLU A 227 -23.13 21.39 44.02
C GLU A 227 -23.69 21.27 42.60
N ARG A 228 -24.41 22.31 42.17
CA ARG A 228 -24.97 22.39 40.81
C ARG A 228 -23.86 22.50 39.76
N GLU A 229 -22.76 23.18 40.07
CA GLU A 229 -21.60 23.26 39.20
C GLU A 229 -20.93 21.89 38.98
N ILE A 230 -20.77 21.10 40.06
CA ILE A 230 -20.20 19.74 39.98
C ILE A 230 -21.07 18.84 39.09
N GLY A 231 -22.39 18.82 39.30
CA GLY A 231 -23.30 18.02 38.48
C GLY A 231 -23.28 18.39 36.99
N LEU A 232 -23.15 19.68 36.66
CA LEU A 232 -23.01 20.13 35.26
C LEU A 232 -21.64 19.75 34.66
N LYS A 233 -20.56 19.79 35.45
CA LYS A 233 -19.23 19.33 35.03
C LYS A 233 -19.25 17.84 34.72
N ASP A 234 -19.93 17.03 35.53
CA ASP A 234 -20.03 15.59 35.30
C ASP A 234 -20.83 15.27 34.03
N LYS A 235 -21.95 15.95 33.78
CA LYS A 235 -22.66 15.87 32.48
C LYS A 235 -21.74 16.22 31.29
N CYS A 236 -20.87 17.22 31.44
CA CYS A 236 -19.90 17.58 30.39
C CYS A 236 -18.84 16.48 30.17
N LYS A 237 -18.40 15.81 31.24
CA LYS A 237 -17.47 14.66 31.15
C LYS A 237 -18.14 13.49 30.44
N ASP A 238 -19.38 13.16 30.80
CA ASP A 238 -20.14 12.08 30.18
C ASP A 238 -20.35 12.31 28.68
N LEU A 239 -20.73 13.53 28.29
CA LEU A 239 -20.83 13.89 26.88
C LEU A 239 -19.47 13.80 26.17
N SER A 240 -18.38 14.22 26.84
CA SER A 240 -17.04 14.12 26.25
C SER A 240 -16.59 12.66 26.07
N ALA A 241 -16.98 11.77 26.98
CA ALA A 241 -16.74 10.34 26.88
C ALA A 241 -17.52 9.71 25.71
N LYS A 242 -18.75 10.18 25.43
CA LYS A 242 -19.55 9.76 24.26
C LYS A 242 -19.01 10.33 22.94
N ILE A 243 -18.54 11.59 22.92
CA ILE A 243 -18.02 12.25 21.72
C ILE A 243 -16.70 11.63 21.24
N LYS A 244 -15.82 11.21 22.17
CA LYS A 244 -14.48 10.69 21.84
C LYS A 244 -14.52 9.51 20.83
N PRO A 245 -15.24 8.40 21.06
CA PRO A 245 -15.28 7.29 20.12
C PRO A 245 -15.89 7.68 18.77
N LEU A 246 -16.88 8.59 18.74
CA LEU A 246 -17.46 9.09 17.48
C LEU A 246 -16.43 9.87 16.65
N ARG A 247 -15.61 10.72 17.30
CA ARG A 247 -14.51 11.43 16.63
C ARG A 247 -13.45 10.48 16.10
N ASP A 248 -13.11 9.43 16.85
CA ASP A 248 -12.16 8.41 16.42
C ASP A 248 -12.69 7.64 15.20
N LYS A 249 -13.97 7.22 15.21
CA LYS A 249 -14.65 6.62 14.05
C LYS A 249 -14.61 7.56 12.85
N LEU A 250 -15.05 8.81 13.02
CA LEU A 250 -15.06 9.80 11.93
C LEU A 250 -13.67 10.05 11.34
N ARG A 251 -12.62 10.05 12.18
CA ARG A 251 -11.23 10.16 11.71
C ARG A 251 -10.85 8.99 10.81
N ILE A 252 -11.20 7.76 11.19
CA ILE A 252 -10.94 6.56 10.38
C ILE A 252 -11.78 6.61 9.09
N THR A 253 -13.07 6.94 9.16
CA THR A 253 -13.94 7.09 7.98
C THR A 253 -13.38 8.11 6.97
N LYS A 254 -12.96 9.29 7.44
CA LYS A 254 -12.32 10.30 6.57
C LYS A 254 -11.02 9.79 5.94
N SER A 255 -10.28 8.98 6.67
CA SER A 255 -9.06 8.35 6.19
C SER A 255 -9.35 7.34 5.06
N VAL A 256 -10.45 6.55 5.18
CA VAL A 256 -10.93 5.67 4.10
C VAL A 256 -11.29 6.49 2.86
N ILE A 257 -12.08 7.56 3.02
CA ILE A 257 -12.52 8.44 1.93
C ILE A 257 -11.32 9.00 1.15
N GLN A 258 -10.26 9.39 1.84
CA GLN A 258 -9.05 9.92 1.19
C GLN A 258 -8.24 8.85 0.44
N ARG A 259 -8.40 7.57 0.78
CA ARG A 259 -7.53 6.50 0.28
C ARG A 259 -8.15 5.59 -0.76
N TYR A 260 -9.46 5.33 -0.70
CA TYR A 260 -10.06 4.27 -1.54
C TYR A 260 -9.77 4.49 -3.04
N LEU A 261 -9.84 5.73 -3.54
CA LEU A 261 -9.50 6.06 -4.93
C LEU A 261 -8.04 5.73 -5.28
N LYS A 262 -7.11 5.99 -4.35
CA LYS A 262 -5.71 5.63 -4.55
C LYS A 262 -5.54 4.12 -4.59
N LEU A 263 -6.15 3.40 -3.66
CA LEU A 263 -6.08 1.93 -3.61
C LEU A 263 -6.68 1.30 -4.87
N GLN A 264 -7.78 1.85 -5.37
CA GLN A 264 -8.38 1.44 -6.64
C GLN A 264 -7.40 1.60 -7.82
N GLN A 265 -6.69 2.74 -7.91
CA GLN A 265 -5.67 2.93 -8.94
C GLN A 265 -4.51 1.92 -8.82
N LEU A 266 -4.10 1.59 -7.59
CA LEU A 266 -3.08 0.57 -7.34
C LEU A 266 -3.55 -0.81 -7.81
N LEU A 267 -4.80 -1.20 -7.50
CA LEU A 267 -5.37 -2.46 -7.98
C LEU A 267 -5.41 -2.54 -9.50
N LYS A 268 -5.77 -1.46 -10.20
CA LYS A 268 -5.73 -1.43 -11.67
C LYS A 268 -4.32 -1.67 -12.21
N THR A 269 -3.32 -1.07 -11.58
CA THR A 269 -1.91 -1.24 -11.98
C THR A 269 -1.42 -2.67 -11.74
N GLU A 270 -1.77 -3.24 -10.58
CA GLU A 270 -1.46 -4.62 -10.21
C GLU A 270 -2.13 -5.62 -11.16
N HIS A 271 -3.40 -5.39 -11.47
CA HIS A 271 -4.20 -6.21 -12.35
C HIS A 271 -3.60 -6.28 -13.77
N GLN A 272 -3.18 -5.14 -14.31
CA GLN A 272 -2.48 -5.10 -15.60
C GLN A 272 -1.18 -5.90 -15.55
N MET A 273 -0.40 -5.78 -14.45
CA MET A 273 0.85 -6.49 -14.30
C MET A 273 0.66 -8.02 -14.26
N GLU A 274 -0.36 -8.51 -13.54
CA GLU A 274 -0.69 -9.94 -13.54
C GLU A 274 -1.18 -10.43 -14.91
N LYS A 275 -2.04 -9.65 -15.59
CA LYS A 275 -2.50 -9.97 -16.95
C LYS A 275 -1.32 -10.08 -17.94
N ASP A 276 -0.41 -9.12 -17.92
CA ASP A 276 0.78 -9.12 -18.79
C ASP A 276 1.69 -10.32 -18.49
N ALA A 277 1.89 -10.64 -17.21
CA ALA A 277 2.69 -11.79 -16.80
C ALA A 277 2.06 -13.12 -17.25
N ARG A 278 0.74 -13.25 -17.13
CA ARG A 278 -0.03 -14.42 -17.59
C ARG A 278 0.02 -14.58 -19.11
N ASN A 279 -0.13 -13.50 -19.85
CA ASN A 279 -0.08 -13.53 -21.31
C ASN A 279 1.31 -13.94 -21.80
N LYS A 280 2.38 -13.39 -21.20
CA LYS A 280 3.77 -13.79 -21.50
C LYS A 280 4.06 -15.25 -21.19
N GLU A 281 3.46 -15.83 -20.14
CA GLU A 281 3.60 -17.26 -19.85
C GLU A 281 2.93 -18.11 -20.93
N ARG A 282 1.70 -17.74 -21.35
CA ARG A 282 0.96 -18.44 -22.41
C ARG A 282 1.68 -18.39 -23.77
N GLU A 283 2.27 -17.25 -24.12
CA GLU A 283 3.04 -17.09 -25.36
C GLU A 283 4.30 -17.97 -25.40
N ARG A 284 4.94 -18.22 -24.26
CA ARG A 284 6.12 -19.08 -24.17
C ARG A 284 5.80 -20.58 -24.20
N GLY A 285 4.56 -20.94 -23.90
CA GLY A 285 4.07 -22.33 -23.94
C GLY A 285 3.46 -22.74 -25.27
N ARG A 286 3.35 -21.80 -26.23
CA ARG A 286 3.01 -22.05 -27.63
C ARG A 286 4.28 -22.22 -28.45
#